data_AF-A0A2N7AVU5-F1
#
_entry.id   AF-A0A2N7AVU5-F1
#
_cell.length_a   1.000
_cell.length_b   1.000
_cell.length_c   1.000
_cell.angle_alpha   90.00
_cell.angle_beta   90.00
_cell.angle_gamma   90.00
#
_symmetry.space_group_name_H-M   'P 1'
#
loop_
_entity.id
_entity.type
_entity.pdbx_description
1 polymer ?
#
loop_
_entity_poly.entity_id
_entity_poly.type
_entity_poly.pdbx_seq_one_letter_code
_entity_poly.pdbx_strand_id
1 'polypeptide(L)'
;MNYIYMNSDSYQKTFGKKYQLNTVFMKANYPSHVRHIIEKNKGIKNVELTRTTMNRLETNMKSIKMVVVILIILASLLAIVVLYSVTNINIEERQREIATLKVLGFKDSETNAYIFRETFGLSLMGTIIGLFFGVILFQQVIQSFGTEYYIFDTSMNLMTFVYSTCFSILFTVIINLLMIPKIRKIDMLQSLKSVD
;
A
#
# COMPACT_ATOMS: atom_id res chain seq x y z
N MET A 1 28.75 8.49 -7.07
CA MET A 1 29.24 9.05 -8.36
C MET A 1 29.78 10.46 -8.14
N ASN A 2 31.03 10.72 -8.50
CA ASN A 2 31.62 12.07 -8.45
C ASN A 2 31.55 12.68 -9.86
N TYR A 3 30.75 13.74 -10.02
CA TYR A 3 30.71 14.52 -11.26
C TYR A 3 31.69 15.69 -11.17
N ILE A 4 32.48 15.92 -12.22
CA ILE A 4 33.35 17.09 -12.34
C ILE A 4 32.87 17.90 -13.53
N TYR A 5 32.47 19.14 -13.26
CA TYR A 5 32.12 20.11 -14.30
C TYR A 5 33.39 20.86 -14.70
N MET A 6 33.69 20.90 -16.00
CA MET A 6 34.85 21.63 -16.51
C MET A 6 34.54 22.28 -17.86
N ASN A 7 35.21 23.39 -18.14
CA ASN A 7 35.12 24.09 -19.41
C ASN A 7 35.90 23.34 -20.52
N SER A 8 35.55 23.57 -21.78
CA SER A 8 36.19 22.96 -22.95
C SER A 8 37.69 23.18 -23.01
N ASP A 9 38.15 24.38 -22.62
CA ASP A 9 39.57 24.74 -22.65
C ASP A 9 40.36 24.00 -21.56
N SER A 10 39.76 23.87 -20.38
CA SER A 10 40.33 23.09 -19.27
C SER A 10 40.41 21.60 -19.63
N TYR A 11 39.40 21.06 -20.32
CA TYR A 11 39.40 19.67 -20.77
C TYR A 11 40.56 19.38 -21.73
N GLN A 12 40.77 20.25 -22.73
CA GLN A 12 41.84 20.06 -23.70
C GLN A 12 43.23 20.17 -23.07
N LYS A 13 43.43 21.11 -22.12
CA LYS A 13 44.69 21.26 -21.39
C LYS A 13 45.01 20.07 -20.50
N THR A 14 44.01 19.51 -19.82
CA THR A 14 44.20 18.40 -18.87
C THR A 14 44.38 17.06 -19.58
N PHE A 15 43.63 16.80 -20.64
CA PHE A 15 43.60 15.48 -21.29
C PHE A 15 44.36 15.41 -22.62
N GLY A 16 44.84 16.53 -23.16
CA GLY A 16 45.58 16.59 -24.42
C GLY A 16 44.78 16.14 -25.66
N LYS A 17 43.46 15.96 -25.53
CA LYS A 17 42.55 15.49 -26.59
C LYS A 17 41.63 16.61 -27.03
N LYS A 18 41.34 16.69 -28.34
CA LYS A 18 40.31 17.61 -28.86
C LYS A 18 38.95 17.29 -28.24
N TYR A 19 38.29 18.32 -27.73
CA TYR A 19 36.93 18.23 -27.19
C TYR A 19 35.95 17.82 -28.28
N GLN A 20 35.12 16.81 -28.00
CA GLN A 20 34.03 16.38 -28.88
C GLN A 20 32.70 16.56 -28.17
N LEU A 21 31.80 17.29 -28.82
CA LEU A 21 30.46 17.57 -28.30
C LEU A 21 29.59 16.31 -28.42
N ASN A 22 29.08 15.81 -27.30
CA ASN A 22 28.25 14.60 -27.28
C ASN A 22 26.74 14.88 -27.10
N THR A 23 26.39 15.97 -26.41
CA THR A 23 24.99 16.29 -26.09
C THR A 23 24.79 17.80 -26.02
N VAL A 24 23.66 18.27 -26.54
CA VAL A 24 23.25 19.68 -26.47
C VAL A 24 21.91 19.75 -25.78
N PHE A 25 21.85 20.50 -24.68
CA PHE A 25 20.58 20.82 -24.01
C PHE A 25 20.03 22.11 -24.61
N MET A 26 18.77 22.08 -25.04
CA MET A 26 18.09 23.24 -25.62
C MET A 26 16.74 23.45 -24.95
N LYS A 27 16.47 24.69 -24.56
CA LYS A 27 15.14 25.11 -24.12
C LYS A 27 14.38 25.65 -25.33
N ALA A 28 13.27 25.01 -25.69
CA ALA A 28 12.45 25.41 -26.84
C ALA A 28 11.03 25.78 -26.39
N ASN A 29 10.46 26.83 -26.98
CA ASN A 29 9.06 27.23 -26.75
C ASN A 29 8.06 26.26 -27.39
N TYR A 30 8.44 25.60 -28.50
CA TYR A 30 7.64 24.57 -29.18
C TYR A 30 8.45 23.27 -29.35
N PRO A 31 8.66 22.50 -28.27
CA PRO A 31 9.61 21.38 -28.25
C PRO A 31 9.30 20.30 -29.29
N SER A 32 8.02 20.00 -29.51
CA SER A 32 7.58 18.96 -30.45
C SER A 32 7.85 19.31 -31.92
N HIS A 33 7.73 20.60 -32.27
CA HIS A 33 7.97 21.09 -33.62
C HIS A 33 9.48 21.19 -33.90
N VAL A 34 10.23 21.68 -32.91
CA VAL A 34 11.69 21.74 -32.93
C VAL A 34 12.30 20.34 -33.05
N ARG A 35 11.73 19.34 -32.36
CA ARG A 35 12.14 17.93 -32.49
C ARG A 35 12.13 17.46 -33.94
N HIS A 36 11.01 17.66 -34.64
CA HIS A 36 10.85 17.17 -36.01
C HIS A 36 11.84 17.83 -36.99
N ILE A 37 12.15 19.11 -36.79
CA ILE A 37 13.14 19.84 -37.60
C ILE A 37 14.55 19.30 -37.34
N ILE A 38 14.88 19.04 -36.07
CA ILE A 38 16.20 18.57 -35.64
C ILE A 38 16.44 17.11 -36.05
N GLU A 39 15.43 16.23 -35.93
CA GLU A 39 15.52 14.81 -36.32
C GLU A 39 15.78 14.60 -37.83
N LYS A 40 15.46 15.58 -38.68
CA LYS A 40 15.77 15.53 -40.11
C LYS A 40 17.25 15.72 -40.43
N ASN A 41 18.06 16.21 -39.49
CA ASN A 41 19.51 16.37 -39.70
C ASN A 41 20.24 15.04 -39.52
N LYS A 42 20.92 14.58 -40.58
CA LYS A 42 21.70 13.31 -40.60
C LYS A 42 22.84 13.25 -39.56
N GLY A 43 23.24 14.38 -38.98
CA GLY A 43 24.27 14.44 -37.94
C GLY A 43 23.79 14.14 -36.51
N ILE A 44 22.47 14.00 -36.30
CA ILE A 44 21.87 13.87 -34.96
C ILE A 44 21.32 12.46 -34.80
N LYS A 45 21.85 11.71 -33.83
CA LYS A 45 21.47 10.30 -33.60
C LYS A 45 20.20 10.14 -32.79
N ASN A 46 19.92 11.06 -31.85
CA ASN A 46 18.75 10.98 -30.98
C ASN A 46 18.35 12.39 -30.51
N VAL A 47 17.04 12.62 -30.41
CA VAL A 47 16.45 13.83 -29.82
C VAL A 47 15.47 13.40 -28.74
N GLU A 48 15.83 13.66 -27.48
CA GLU A 48 14.99 13.32 -26.34
C GLU A 48 14.34 14.56 -25.75
N LEU A 49 13.01 14.51 -25.59
CA LEU A 49 12.24 15.57 -24.95
C LEU A 49 12.03 15.20 -23.49
N THR A 50 12.44 16.08 -22.58
CA THR A 50 12.22 15.94 -21.15
C THR A 50 10.74 15.67 -20.82
N ARG A 51 9.80 16.30 -21.54
CA ARG A 51 8.35 16.05 -21.39
C ARG A 51 7.96 14.61 -21.75
N THR A 52 8.54 14.04 -22.81
CA THR A 52 8.26 12.65 -23.20
C THR A 52 8.82 11.68 -22.16
N THR A 53 10.01 11.93 -21.64
CA THR A 53 10.62 11.12 -20.57
C THR A 53 9.77 11.20 -19.30
N MET A 54 9.32 12.38 -18.90
CA MET A 54 8.40 12.56 -17.75
C MET A 54 7.07 11.83 -17.96
N ASN A 55 6.43 11.97 -19.13
CA ASN A 55 5.18 11.27 -19.43
C ASN A 55 5.35 9.73 -19.40
N ARG A 56 6.51 9.23 -19.84
CA ARG A 56 6.83 7.78 -19.76
C ARG A 56 6.96 7.33 -18.30
N LEU A 57 7.63 8.13 -17.46
CA LEU A 57 7.72 7.86 -16.03
C LEU A 57 6.33 7.88 -15.37
N GLU A 58 5.50 8.90 -15.65
CA GLU A 58 4.12 8.97 -15.14
C GLU A 58 3.27 7.77 -15.57
N THR A 59 3.39 7.35 -16.83
CA THR A 59 2.66 6.18 -17.34
C THR A 59 3.12 4.90 -16.65
N ASN A 60 4.43 4.71 -16.47
CA ASN A 60 4.98 3.55 -15.74
C ASN A 60 4.53 3.55 -14.27
N MET A 61 4.54 4.71 -13.62
CA MET A 61 4.03 4.87 -12.24
C MET A 61 2.55 4.54 -12.14
N LYS A 62 1.74 4.94 -13.13
CA LYS A 62 0.32 4.59 -13.20
C LYS A 62 0.10 3.08 -13.32
N SER A 63 0.90 2.39 -14.15
CA SER A 63 0.83 0.93 -14.29
C SER A 63 1.19 0.22 -12.99
N ILE A 64 2.25 0.64 -12.31
CA ILE A 64 2.62 0.09 -10.99
C ILE A 64 1.50 0.34 -9.98
N LYS A 65 0.93 1.55 -9.94
CA LYS A 65 -0.20 1.87 -9.06
C LYS A 65 -1.40 0.95 -9.31
N MET A 66 -1.71 0.65 -10.57
CA MET A 66 -2.80 -0.27 -10.92
C MET A 66 -2.55 -1.69 -10.38
N VAL A 67 -1.34 -2.21 -10.53
CA VAL A 67 -0.97 -3.52 -9.97
C VAL A 67 -1.09 -3.53 -8.45
N VAL A 68 -0.61 -2.48 -7.77
CA VAL A 68 -0.71 -2.35 -6.31
C VAL A 68 -2.18 -2.33 -5.85
N VAL A 69 -3.06 -1.62 -6.55
CA VAL A 69 -4.49 -1.58 -6.22
C VAL A 69 -5.12 -2.98 -6.32
N ILE A 70 -4.78 -3.76 -7.35
CA ILE A 70 -5.27 -5.13 -7.49
C ILE A 70 -4.79 -5.99 -6.32
N LEU A 71 -3.51 -5.89 -5.94
CA LEU A 71 -2.96 -6.62 -4.79
C LEU A 71 -3.66 -6.23 -3.48
N ILE A 72 -3.98 -4.95 -3.27
CA ILE A 72 -4.73 -4.49 -2.10
C ILE A 72 -6.12 -5.12 -2.06
N ILE A 73 -6.83 -5.20 -3.20
CA ILE A 73 -8.15 -5.83 -3.27
C ILE A 73 -8.06 -7.32 -2.95
N LEU A 74 -7.08 -8.04 -3.52
CA LEU A 74 -6.89 -9.46 -3.25
C LEU A 74 -6.54 -9.74 -1.78
N ALA A 75 -5.61 -8.97 -1.23
CA ALA A 75 -5.24 -9.07 0.18
C ALA A 75 -6.43 -8.76 1.10
N SER A 76 -7.25 -7.78 0.73
CA SER A 76 -8.47 -7.42 1.46
C SER A 76 -9.50 -8.55 1.47
N LEU A 77 -9.73 -9.20 0.33
CA LEU A 77 -10.63 -10.36 0.23
C LEU A 77 -10.12 -11.52 1.09
N LEU A 78 -8.82 -11.79 1.05
CA LEU A 78 -8.20 -12.82 1.88
C LEU A 78 -8.35 -12.49 3.37
N ALA A 79 -8.12 -11.24 3.76
CA ALA A 79 -8.31 -10.78 5.13
C ALA A 79 -9.75 -10.99 5.61
N ILE A 80 -10.75 -10.72 4.78
CA ILE A 80 -12.17 -10.97 5.13
C ILE A 80 -12.41 -12.45 5.42
N VAL A 81 -11.90 -13.35 4.59
CA VAL A 81 -12.07 -14.80 4.78
C VAL A 81 -11.39 -15.27 6.07
N VAL A 82 -10.16 -14.81 6.32
CA VAL A 82 -9.42 -15.17 7.54
C VAL A 82 -10.12 -14.64 8.78
N LEU A 83 -10.51 -13.36 8.79
CA LEU A 83 -11.20 -12.75 9.92
C LEU A 83 -12.56 -13.41 10.18
N TYR A 84 -13.31 -13.73 9.12
CA TYR A 84 -14.55 -14.48 9.22
C TYR A 84 -14.32 -15.83 9.90
N SER A 85 -13.33 -16.60 9.45
CA SER A 85 -13.02 -17.92 10.00
C SER A 85 -12.56 -17.86 11.45
N VAL A 86 -11.67 -16.93 11.80
CA VAL A 86 -11.17 -16.76 13.18
C VAL A 86 -12.29 -16.33 14.12
N THR A 87 -13.10 -15.34 13.72
CA THR A 87 -14.23 -14.89 14.53
C THR A 87 -15.26 -15.99 14.67
N ASN A 88 -15.47 -16.80 13.62
CA ASN A 88 -16.37 -17.93 13.69
C ASN A 88 -15.93 -18.97 14.72
N ILE A 89 -14.66 -19.36 14.68
CA ILE A 89 -14.07 -20.30 15.66
C ILE A 89 -14.21 -19.73 17.07
N ASN A 90 -13.90 -18.44 17.28
CA ASN A 90 -14.00 -17.80 18.59
C ASN A 90 -15.43 -17.83 19.15
N ILE A 91 -16.44 -17.61 18.30
CA ILE A 91 -17.85 -17.67 18.72
C ILE A 91 -18.26 -19.11 19.05
N GLU A 92 -17.85 -20.10 18.24
CA GLU A 92 -18.16 -21.51 18.46
C GLU A 92 -17.54 -22.03 19.77
N GLU A 93 -16.29 -21.68 20.06
CA GLU A 93 -15.63 -22.01 21.33
C GLU A 93 -16.35 -21.38 22.54
N ARG A 94 -16.93 -20.19 22.36
CA ARG A 94 -17.62 -19.43 23.43
C ARG A 94 -19.13 -19.61 23.46
N GLN A 95 -19.66 -20.55 22.68
CA GLN A 95 -21.11 -20.77 22.60
C GLN A 95 -21.73 -21.07 23.97
N ARG A 96 -21.04 -21.83 24.83
CA ARG A 96 -21.49 -22.14 26.21
C ARG A 96 -21.48 -20.92 27.14
N GLU A 97 -20.50 -20.04 26.99
CA GLU A 97 -20.41 -18.77 27.73
C GLU A 97 -21.58 -17.85 27.34
N ILE A 98 -21.81 -17.70 26.02
CA ILE A 98 -22.92 -16.92 25.45
C ILE A 98 -24.28 -17.47 25.89
N ALA A 99 -24.45 -18.80 25.92
CA ALA A 99 -25.65 -19.43 26.44
C ALA A 99 -25.85 -19.13 27.93
N THR A 100 -24.82 -19.24 28.76
CA THR A 100 -24.96 -18.91 30.19
C THR A 100 -25.41 -17.46 30.42
N LEU A 101 -24.83 -16.51 29.68
CA LEU A 101 -25.21 -15.08 29.76
C LEU A 101 -26.68 -14.85 29.39
N LYS A 102 -27.15 -15.48 28.32
CA LYS A 102 -28.56 -15.36 27.89
C LYS A 102 -29.53 -15.99 28.92
N VAL A 103 -29.15 -17.04 29.66
CA VAL A 103 -30.00 -17.69 30.69
C VAL A 103 -30.13 -16.76 31.90
N LEU A 104 -29.05 -16.04 32.22
CA LEU A 104 -29.04 -15.01 33.26
C LEU A 104 -29.85 -13.75 32.89
N GLY A 105 -30.48 -13.73 31.72
CA GLY A 105 -31.39 -12.67 31.28
C GLY A 105 -30.73 -11.53 30.52
N PHE A 106 -29.47 -11.66 30.11
CA PHE A 106 -28.81 -10.66 29.27
C PHE A 106 -29.45 -10.59 27.88
N LYS A 107 -29.66 -9.37 27.39
CA LYS A 107 -30.21 -9.14 26.04
C LYS A 107 -29.16 -9.43 24.98
N ASP A 108 -29.60 -9.89 23.80
CA ASP A 108 -28.70 -10.12 22.65
C ASP A 108 -27.84 -8.90 22.30
N SER A 109 -28.32 -7.68 22.54
CA SER A 109 -27.55 -6.44 22.33
C SER A 109 -26.38 -6.29 23.30
N GLU A 110 -26.53 -6.72 24.55
CA GLU A 110 -25.51 -6.62 25.59
C GLU A 110 -24.42 -7.65 25.35
N THR A 111 -24.80 -8.89 25.01
CA THR A 111 -23.85 -9.94 24.63
C THR A 111 -23.07 -9.58 23.37
N ASN A 112 -23.74 -9.01 22.35
CA ASN A 112 -23.06 -8.52 21.15
C ASN A 112 -22.09 -7.37 21.44
N ALA A 113 -22.45 -6.42 22.30
CA ALA A 113 -21.58 -5.31 22.67
C ALA A 113 -20.34 -5.77 23.46
N TYR A 114 -20.48 -6.80 24.30
CA TYR A 114 -19.37 -7.41 25.01
C TYR A 114 -18.35 -8.02 24.04
N ILE A 115 -18.82 -8.89 23.13
CA ILE A 115 -17.98 -9.54 22.12
C ILE A 115 -17.32 -8.49 21.21
N PHE A 116 -18.08 -7.48 20.79
CA PHE A 116 -17.56 -6.41 19.94
C PHE A 116 -16.38 -5.66 20.59
N ARG A 117 -16.46 -5.36 21.89
CA ARG A 117 -15.38 -4.67 22.62
C ARG A 117 -14.10 -5.50 22.66
N GLU A 118 -14.23 -6.81 22.86
CA GLU A 118 -13.07 -7.70 22.89
C GLU A 118 -12.43 -7.83 21.50
N THR A 119 -13.22 -8.09 20.46
CA THR A 119 -12.74 -8.16 19.08
C THR A 119 -12.11 -6.84 18.64
N PHE A 120 -12.67 -5.71 19.08
CA PHE A 120 -12.11 -4.38 18.82
C PHE A 120 -10.75 -4.18 19.51
N GLY A 121 -10.60 -4.63 20.77
CA GLY A 121 -9.32 -4.59 21.48
C GLY A 121 -8.25 -5.43 20.78
N LEU A 122 -8.57 -6.67 20.41
CA LEU A 122 -7.68 -7.55 19.66
C LEU A 122 -7.31 -6.96 18.30
N SER A 123 -8.28 -6.40 17.59
CA SER A 123 -8.05 -5.73 16.32
C SER A 123 -7.13 -4.53 16.46
N LEU A 124 -7.30 -3.69 17.48
CA LEU A 124 -6.44 -2.53 17.71
C LEU A 124 -4.99 -2.95 17.94
N MET A 125 -4.76 -3.98 18.77
CA MET A 125 -3.42 -4.52 18.97
C MET A 125 -2.83 -5.05 17.66
N GLY A 126 -3.64 -5.78 16.88
CA GLY A 126 -3.25 -6.25 15.55
C GLY A 126 -2.89 -5.11 14.60
N THR A 127 -3.66 -4.02 14.58
CA THR A 127 -3.38 -2.83 13.77
C THR A 127 -2.07 -2.17 14.17
N ILE A 128 -1.81 -2.00 15.47
CA ILE A 128 -0.57 -1.39 15.96
C ILE A 128 0.65 -2.22 15.53
N ILE A 129 0.58 -3.53 15.73
CA ILE A 129 1.65 -4.45 15.34
C ILE A 129 1.81 -4.46 13.81
N GLY A 130 0.71 -4.51 13.07
CA GLY A 130 0.71 -4.49 11.61
C GLY A 130 1.29 -3.21 11.03
N LEU A 131 0.98 -2.05 11.62
CA LEU A 131 1.58 -0.77 11.23
C LEU A 131 3.08 -0.75 11.50
N PHE A 132 3.51 -1.24 12.67
CA PHE A 132 4.92 -1.32 13.04
C PHE A 132 5.72 -2.15 12.01
N PHE A 133 5.28 -3.37 11.72
CA PHE A 133 5.92 -4.22 10.72
C PHE A 133 5.77 -3.67 9.29
N GLY A 134 4.64 -3.04 8.98
CA GLY A 134 4.39 -2.43 7.68
C GLY A 134 5.37 -1.31 7.35
N VAL A 135 5.71 -0.46 8.31
CA VAL A 135 6.74 0.59 8.15
C VAL A 135 8.11 -0.02 7.87
N ILE A 136 8.50 -1.03 8.64
CA ILE A 136 9.80 -1.69 8.48
C ILE A 136 9.90 -2.32 7.10
N LEU A 137 8.89 -3.08 6.68
CA LEU A 137 8.87 -3.73 5.37
C LEU A 137 8.86 -2.70 4.24
N PHE A 138 8.09 -1.62 4.35
CA PHE A 138 8.05 -0.55 3.36
C PHE A 138 9.43 0.08 3.14
N GLN A 139 10.15 0.39 4.23
CA GLN A 139 11.50 0.95 4.15
C GLN A 139 12.48 -0.02 3.49
N GLN A 140 12.47 -1.30 3.89
CA GLN A 140 13.36 -2.33 3.33
C GLN A 140 13.09 -2.55 1.84
N VAL A 141 11.82 -2.60 1.44
CA VAL A 141 11.44 -2.77 0.04
C VAL A 141 11.92 -1.57 -0.78
N ILE A 142 11.65 -0.34 -0.35
CA ILE A 142 12.07 0.85 -1.10
C ILE A 142 13.59 0.97 -1.21
N GLN A 143 14.33 0.71 -0.13
CA GLN A 143 15.78 0.71 -0.17
C GLN A 143 16.34 -0.33 -1.15
N SER A 144 15.69 -1.48 -1.26
CA SER A 144 16.08 -2.54 -2.20
C SER A 144 15.82 -2.17 -3.67
N PHE A 145 14.81 -1.33 -3.93
CA PHE A 145 14.51 -0.80 -5.27
C PHE A 145 15.32 0.45 -5.64
N GLY A 146 15.92 1.12 -4.66
CA GLY A 146 16.83 2.24 -4.88
C GLY A 146 18.04 1.79 -5.70
N THR A 147 18.14 2.27 -6.95
CA THR A 147 19.32 2.06 -7.81
C THR A 147 20.02 3.40 -8.01
N GLU A 148 21.25 3.41 -8.52
CA GLU A 148 22.01 4.66 -8.79
C GLU A 148 21.23 5.70 -9.64
N TYR A 149 20.19 5.28 -10.35
CA TYR A 149 19.38 6.13 -11.24
C TYR A 149 18.04 6.59 -10.63
N TYR A 150 17.57 5.99 -9.53
CA TYR A 150 16.27 6.31 -8.93
C TYR A 150 16.39 6.47 -7.42
N ILE A 151 16.25 7.71 -6.95
CA ILE A 151 16.14 8.04 -5.53
C ILE A 151 14.64 8.06 -5.19
N PHE A 152 14.17 7.02 -4.51
CA PHE A 152 12.83 7.00 -3.97
C PHE A 152 12.81 7.75 -2.65
N ASP A 153 11.92 8.74 -2.54
CA ASP A 153 11.68 9.41 -1.28
C ASP A 153 10.97 8.44 -0.33
N THR A 154 11.54 8.25 0.86
CA THR A 154 10.98 7.41 1.93
C THR A 154 10.07 8.21 2.87
N SER A 155 9.74 9.46 2.53
CA SER A 155 8.88 10.32 3.34
C SER A 155 7.47 9.71 3.52
N MET A 156 7.25 9.10 4.68
CA MET A 156 5.92 8.66 5.10
C MET A 156 5.20 9.84 5.76
N ASN A 157 4.16 10.33 5.09
CA ASN A 157 3.28 11.35 5.67
C ASN A 157 2.43 10.74 6.80
N LEU A 158 2.21 11.48 7.88
CA LEU A 158 1.32 11.11 8.98
C LEU A 158 -0.08 10.71 8.48
N MET A 159 -0.55 11.35 7.40
CA MET A 159 -1.83 11.02 6.76
C MET A 159 -1.91 9.56 6.28
N THR A 160 -0.80 8.96 5.86
CA THR A 160 -0.76 7.55 5.43
C THR A 160 -1.13 6.61 6.57
N PHE A 161 -0.64 6.89 7.78
CA PHE A 161 -1.00 6.12 8.97
C PHE A 161 -2.48 6.28 9.32
N VAL A 162 -3.02 7.50 9.20
CA VAL A 162 -4.46 7.75 9.41
C VAL A 162 -5.30 6.93 8.44
N TYR A 163 -4.94 6.92 7.15
CA TYR A 163 -5.66 6.12 6.15
C TYR A 163 -5.56 4.62 6.44
N SER A 164 -4.38 4.10 6.78
CA SER A 164 -4.20 2.68 7.13
C SER A 164 -5.00 2.27 8.36
N THR A 165 -4.99 3.08 9.42
CA THR A 165 -5.78 2.81 10.63
C THR A 165 -7.27 2.89 10.36
N CYS A 166 -7.72 3.92 9.63
CA CYS A 166 -9.12 4.05 9.24
C CYS A 166 -9.60 2.85 8.41
N PHE A 167 -8.76 2.37 7.49
CA PHE A 167 -9.04 1.19 6.69
C PHE A 167 -9.13 -0.07 7.56
N SER A 168 -8.20 -0.26 8.51
CA SER A 168 -8.25 -1.39 9.43
C SER A 168 -9.52 -1.38 10.30
N ILE A 169 -9.89 -0.23 10.86
CA ILE A 169 -11.12 -0.08 11.66
C ILE A 169 -12.35 -0.38 10.82
N LEU A 170 -12.39 0.12 9.58
CA LEU A 170 -13.49 -0.14 8.65
C LEU A 170 -13.68 -1.66 8.44
N PHE A 171 -12.59 -2.40 8.21
CA PHE A 171 -12.66 -3.86 8.05
C PHE A 171 -13.19 -4.56 9.31
N THR A 172 -12.69 -4.17 10.48
CA THR A 172 -13.14 -4.73 11.76
C THR A 172 -14.62 -4.48 12.00
N VAL A 173 -15.12 -3.28 11.69
CA VAL A 173 -16.54 -2.96 11.79
C VAL A 173 -17.37 -3.80 10.81
N ILE A 174 -16.94 -3.92 9.55
CA ILE A 174 -17.63 -4.72 8.53
C ILE A 174 -17.75 -6.18 8.99
N ILE A 175 -16.66 -6.80 9.44
CA ILE A 175 -16.66 -8.20 9.90
C ILE A 175 -17.57 -8.39 11.11
N ASN A 176 -17.48 -7.49 12.09
CA ASN A 176 -18.34 -7.56 13.26
C ASN A 176 -19.83 -7.44 12.89
N LEU A 177 -20.20 -6.55 11.96
CA LEU A 177 -21.57 -6.43 11.47
C LEU A 177 -22.06 -7.71 10.76
N LEU A 178 -21.20 -8.34 9.96
CA LEU A 178 -21.50 -9.62 9.30
C LEU A 178 -21.74 -10.76 10.30
N MET A 179 -21.17 -10.68 11.50
CA MET A 179 -21.27 -11.72 12.54
C MET A 179 -22.48 -11.59 13.49
N ILE A 180 -23.08 -10.40 13.61
CA ILE A 180 -24.29 -10.15 14.42
C ILE A 180 -25.41 -11.19 14.17
N PRO A 181 -25.80 -11.51 12.91
CA PRO A 181 -26.88 -12.48 12.67
C PRO A 181 -26.52 -13.90 13.13
N LYS A 182 -25.23 -14.27 13.16
CA LYS A 182 -24.79 -15.60 13.62
C LYS A 182 -24.90 -15.73 15.15
N ILE A 183 -24.50 -14.70 15.90
CA ILE A 183 -24.63 -14.66 17.37
C ILE A 183 -26.11 -14.70 17.81
N ARG A 184 -26.99 -14.02 17.08
CA ARG A 184 -28.44 -14.03 17.34
C ARG A 184 -29.07 -15.41 17.10
N LYS A 185 -28.57 -16.18 16.13
CA LYS A 185 -29.06 -17.53 15.80
C LYS A 185 -28.57 -18.63 16.74
N ILE A 186 -27.70 -18.32 17.71
CA ILE A 186 -27.28 -19.30 18.72
C ILE A 186 -28.49 -19.62 19.60
N ASP A 187 -29.06 -20.79 19.35
CA ASP A 187 -30.22 -21.31 20.05
C ASP A 187 -29.79 -21.89 21.40
N MET A 188 -30.19 -21.16 22.45
CA MET A 188 -29.94 -21.48 23.85
C MET A 188 -30.39 -22.90 24.23
N LEU A 189 -31.51 -23.35 23.66
CA LEU A 189 -32.19 -24.57 24.08
C LEU A 189 -31.55 -25.83 23.47
N GLN A 190 -30.86 -25.72 22.33
CA GLN A 190 -30.13 -26.85 21.74
C GLN A 190 -28.80 -27.14 22.46
N SER A 191 -28.14 -26.10 22.99
CA SER A 191 -26.89 -26.27 23.75
C SER A 191 -27.08 -27.03 25.07
N LEU A 192 -28.31 -27.04 25.63
CA LEU A 192 -28.62 -27.73 26.88
C LEU A 192 -29.07 -29.18 26.66
N LYS A 193 -29.53 -29.53 25.45
CA LYS A 193 -29.99 -30.88 25.08
C LYS A 193 -28.88 -31.83 24.62
N SER A 194 -27.67 -31.33 24.36
CA SER A 194 -26.55 -32.13 23.87
C SER A 194 -25.69 -32.76 24.99
N VAL A 195 -26.19 -32.76 26.23
CA VAL A 195 -25.52 -33.35 27.41
C VAL A 195 -26.22 -34.63 27.91
N ASP A 196 -27.34 -35.02 27.31
CA ASP A 196 -27.93 -36.36 27.49
C ASP A 196 -27.62 -37.27 26.30
#